data_AF-A0A2U1SWM1-F1
#
_entry.id   AF-A0A2U1SWM1-F1
#
_cell.length_a   1.000
_cell.length_b   1.000
_cell.length_c   1.000
_cell.angle_alpha   90.00
_cell.angle_beta   90.00
_cell.angle_gamma   90.00
#
_symmetry.space_group_name_H-M   'P 1'
#
loop_
_entity.id
_entity.type
_entity.pdbx_description
1 polymer ?
#
loop_
_entity_poly.entity_id
_entity_poly.type
_entity_poly.pdbx_seq_one_letter_code
_entity_poly.pdbx_strand_id
1 'polypeptide(L)'
;MTTESPTRRGGGARVGIQRFGTFLSGMIMPNIPALIAWGIITAFFIPDGWTPNEGLATLVGPTIHYLLPLLIANTAGRMVYDTRGGVVATVATMGTIAGSDYLIALFNESQPAGEAPLGQVHMFIGAMIMGPLAAWGMKRLDALWAGKVKAGFEMLVDMFSAGIFSFAMAVVGFYILAPIVNWIMDVIGTAVGWLVITGLLPLTSILIEPAKVFFLNNAINHGVLTPLGVAEAAETGKSILFLLEANPGPGLGVLLAFTFFGTGMARASAPGAAIIQFFGGIHEIYFPYVLMKPLLLLAVIAGGMTGVATNALFDSGLRAPAAPGSIIAVLAQTASDSYLGVILSVVLSATVTFLIGSIILRASRKNDLRKGGADLAAAVAQTEANKGKSSAVLGGLVTPDSDARSDSAAAGAEGTTSTDTRIDNVVFACDAGMGSSAMGASVLRNKVKKAGIEGVTVVNKSIANLDGTEDLVITHQDLTARATDKTPNARHISVDNFMNSPKYDEVVELLKSQNDR
;
A
#
# COMPACT_ATOMS: atom_id res chain seq x y z
N MET A 1 19.04 37.77 -25.27
CA MET A 1 17.77 37.07 -24.98
C MET A 1 17.76 35.78 -25.77
N THR A 2 18.17 34.67 -25.14
CA THR A 2 18.02 33.33 -25.71
C THR A 2 16.91 32.64 -24.94
N THR A 3 15.74 32.57 -25.57
CA THR A 3 14.56 31.86 -25.08
C THR A 3 14.84 30.36 -25.09
N GLU A 4 15.08 29.78 -23.91
CA GLU A 4 15.01 28.33 -23.74
C GLU A 4 13.56 27.88 -23.97
N SER A 5 13.38 27.00 -24.95
CA SER A 5 12.12 26.30 -25.18
C SER A 5 11.91 25.26 -24.07
N PRO A 6 10.72 25.14 -23.48
CA PRO A 6 10.47 24.13 -22.46
C PRO A 6 10.50 22.75 -23.11
N THR A 7 11.36 21.89 -22.62
CA THR A 7 11.43 20.48 -23.01
C THR A 7 10.09 19.79 -22.71
N ARG A 8 9.50 19.17 -23.72
CA ARG A 8 8.24 18.40 -23.61
C ARG A 8 8.40 17.29 -22.56
N ARG A 9 7.61 17.34 -21.48
CA ARG A 9 7.49 16.30 -20.45
C ARG A 9 7.01 14.96 -21.05
N GLY A 10 7.88 13.97 -21.14
CA GLY A 10 7.54 12.57 -21.49
C GLY A 10 6.85 11.80 -20.34
N GLY A 11 5.80 12.36 -19.73
CA GLY A 11 5.21 11.83 -18.48
C GLY A 11 3.85 11.12 -18.59
N GLY A 12 3.11 11.25 -19.69
CA GLY A 12 1.70 10.87 -19.75
C GLY A 12 1.40 9.39 -19.46
N ALA A 13 2.06 8.47 -20.17
CA ALA A 13 1.83 7.04 -20.03
C ALA A 13 2.25 6.50 -18.65
N ARG A 14 3.42 6.94 -18.16
CA ARG A 14 3.95 6.54 -16.85
C ARG A 14 3.05 6.98 -15.70
N VAL A 15 2.58 8.24 -15.74
CA VAL A 15 1.63 8.77 -14.75
C VAL A 15 0.30 8.02 -14.81
N GLY A 16 -0.15 7.60 -16.00
CA GLY A 16 -1.32 6.74 -16.16
C GLY A 16 -1.18 5.39 -15.46
N ILE A 17 -0.08 4.68 -15.70
CA ILE A 17 0.20 3.37 -15.07
C ILE A 17 0.31 3.51 -13.55
N GLN A 18 0.96 4.57 -13.07
CA GLN A 18 1.10 4.83 -11.64
C GLN A 18 -0.24 5.14 -10.97
N ARG A 19 -1.09 5.96 -11.60
CA ARG A 19 -2.46 6.22 -11.11
C ARG A 19 -3.28 4.95 -11.06
N PHE A 20 -3.18 4.12 -12.10
CA PHE A 20 -3.82 2.81 -12.14
C PHE A 20 -3.33 1.91 -11.01
N GLY A 21 -2.02 1.76 -10.83
CA GLY A 21 -1.45 0.98 -9.72
C GLY A 21 -1.86 1.50 -8.34
N THR A 22 -1.89 2.82 -8.15
CA THR A 22 -2.36 3.44 -6.89
C THR A 22 -3.83 3.13 -6.63
N PHE A 23 -4.66 3.15 -7.69
CA PHE A 23 -6.06 2.76 -7.62
C PHE A 23 -6.21 1.27 -7.24
N LEU A 24 -5.43 0.38 -7.86
CA LEU A 24 -5.40 -1.04 -7.52
C LEU A 24 -5.01 -1.29 -6.06
N SER A 25 -3.93 -0.67 -5.59
CA SER A 25 -3.53 -0.77 -4.17
C SER A 25 -4.59 -0.23 -3.23
N GLY A 26 -5.29 0.85 -3.60
CA GLY A 26 -6.38 1.41 -2.80
C GLY A 26 -7.51 0.42 -2.55
N MET A 27 -7.73 -0.53 -3.48
CA MET A 27 -8.74 -1.58 -3.34
C MET A 27 -8.31 -2.71 -2.40
N ILE A 28 -7.00 -2.98 -2.28
CA ILE A 28 -6.48 -4.14 -1.53
C ILE A 28 -5.88 -3.75 -0.18
N MET A 29 -5.12 -2.65 -0.08
CA MET A 29 -4.42 -2.27 1.16
C MET A 29 -5.34 -2.15 2.38
N PRO A 30 -6.53 -1.52 2.31
CA PRO A 30 -7.45 -1.46 3.45
C PRO A 30 -7.97 -2.84 3.89
N ASN A 31 -7.90 -3.84 3.00
CA ASN A 31 -8.39 -5.19 3.21
C ASN A 31 -7.26 -6.18 3.61
N ILE A 32 -6.00 -5.73 3.68
CA ILE A 32 -4.86 -6.55 4.13
C ILE A 32 -5.09 -7.20 5.50
N PRO A 33 -5.68 -6.53 6.52
CA PRO A 33 -5.97 -7.17 7.80
C PRO A 33 -6.83 -8.44 7.66
N ALA A 34 -7.80 -8.46 6.75
CA ALA A 34 -8.64 -9.64 6.49
C ALA A 34 -7.85 -10.76 5.79
N LEU A 35 -6.97 -10.42 4.83
CA LEU A 35 -6.05 -11.36 4.18
C LEU A 35 -5.08 -11.99 5.19
N ILE A 36 -4.55 -11.19 6.13
CA ILE A 36 -3.68 -11.68 7.20
C ILE A 36 -4.45 -12.61 8.14
N ALA A 37 -5.65 -12.21 8.58
CA ALA A 37 -6.47 -13.03 9.45
C ALA A 37 -6.81 -14.39 8.80
N TRP A 38 -7.19 -14.38 7.53
CA TRP A 38 -7.39 -15.59 6.73
C TRP A 38 -6.12 -16.45 6.64
N GLY A 39 -4.97 -15.83 6.39
CA GLY A 39 -3.67 -16.52 6.36
C GLY A 39 -3.33 -17.19 7.70
N ILE A 40 -3.60 -16.53 8.82
CA ILE A 40 -3.39 -17.10 10.17
C ILE A 40 -4.33 -18.28 10.41
N ILE A 41 -5.61 -18.16 10.09
CA ILE A 41 -6.60 -19.25 10.21
C ILE A 41 -6.13 -20.46 9.40
N THR A 42 -5.71 -20.22 8.16
CA THR A 42 -5.18 -21.25 7.26
C THR A 42 -3.91 -21.88 7.83
N ALA A 43 -2.99 -21.06 8.36
CA ALA A 43 -1.73 -21.54 8.94
C ALA A 43 -1.91 -22.43 10.18
N PHE A 44 -2.94 -22.17 10.99
CA PHE A 44 -3.16 -22.92 12.22
C PHE A 44 -4.07 -24.12 12.02
N PHE A 45 -5.21 -23.97 11.35
CA PHE A 45 -6.33 -24.90 11.52
C PHE A 45 -6.57 -25.89 10.39
N ILE A 46 -5.97 -25.71 9.21
CA ILE A 46 -6.06 -26.72 8.14
C ILE A 46 -5.33 -28.02 8.55
N PRO A 47 -5.52 -29.15 7.85
CA PRO A 47 -4.84 -30.41 8.17
C PRO A 47 -3.31 -30.29 8.26
N ASP A 48 -2.70 -29.50 7.39
CA ASP A 48 -1.25 -29.23 7.36
C ASP A 48 -0.84 -28.01 8.22
N GLY A 49 -1.77 -27.49 9.00
CA GLY A 49 -1.58 -26.35 9.88
C GLY A 49 -0.80 -26.70 11.15
N TRP A 50 -0.41 -25.68 11.90
CA TRP A 50 0.33 -25.86 13.16
C TRP A 50 -0.48 -26.53 14.27
N THR A 51 -1.79 -26.25 14.33
CA THR A 51 -2.72 -26.84 15.30
C THR A 51 -4.05 -27.20 14.61
N PRO A 52 -4.08 -28.26 13.80
CA PRO A 52 -5.23 -28.59 12.96
C PRO A 52 -6.53 -28.68 13.75
N ASN A 53 -7.60 -28.08 13.22
CA ASN A 53 -8.93 -28.09 13.82
C ASN A 53 -9.99 -28.03 12.72
N GLU A 54 -10.68 -29.14 12.49
CA GLU A 54 -11.68 -29.26 11.41
C GLU A 54 -12.78 -28.21 11.49
N GLY A 55 -13.28 -27.90 12.71
CA GLY A 55 -14.33 -26.92 12.91
C GLY A 55 -13.89 -25.50 12.52
N LEU A 56 -12.71 -25.08 12.95
CA LEU A 56 -12.16 -23.76 12.61
C LEU A 56 -11.64 -23.69 11.17
N ALA A 57 -11.20 -24.80 10.58
CA ALA A 57 -10.80 -24.87 9.18
C ALA A 57 -11.95 -24.53 8.23
N THR A 58 -13.21 -24.76 8.64
CA THR A 58 -14.39 -24.38 7.84
C THR A 58 -14.48 -22.88 7.54
N LEU A 59 -13.76 -22.02 8.29
CA LEU A 59 -13.69 -20.59 8.01
C LEU A 59 -12.88 -20.24 6.77
N VAL A 60 -11.94 -21.10 6.36
CA VAL A 60 -11.00 -20.82 5.26
C VAL A 60 -11.76 -20.59 3.95
N GLY A 61 -12.58 -21.55 3.54
CA GLY A 61 -13.30 -21.55 2.26
C GLY A 61 -14.25 -20.35 2.08
N PRO A 62 -15.23 -20.13 2.97
CA PRO A 62 -16.14 -19.00 2.85
C PRO A 62 -15.43 -17.64 2.92
N THR A 63 -14.33 -17.54 3.67
CA THR A 63 -13.57 -16.30 3.80
C THR A 63 -12.88 -15.94 2.47
N ILE A 64 -12.14 -16.87 1.87
CA ILE A 64 -11.46 -16.62 0.60
C ILE A 64 -12.43 -16.48 -0.57
N HIS A 65 -13.50 -17.26 -0.57
CA HIS A 65 -14.42 -17.33 -1.70
C HIS A 65 -15.43 -16.18 -1.71
N TYR A 66 -15.97 -15.80 -0.56
CA TYR A 66 -16.96 -14.73 -0.45
C TYR A 66 -16.41 -13.48 0.21
N LEU A 67 -15.93 -13.57 1.46
CA LEU A 67 -15.64 -12.39 2.27
C LEU A 67 -14.58 -11.49 1.64
N LEU A 68 -13.45 -12.05 1.21
CA LEU A 68 -12.32 -11.28 0.70
C LEU A 68 -12.65 -10.56 -0.63
N PRO A 69 -13.21 -11.23 -1.67
CA PRO A 69 -13.68 -10.53 -2.87
C PRO A 69 -14.72 -9.45 -2.59
N LEU A 70 -15.69 -9.70 -1.70
CA LEU A 70 -16.76 -8.75 -1.38
C LEU A 70 -16.23 -7.51 -0.64
N LEU A 71 -15.25 -7.67 0.24
CA LEU A 71 -14.55 -6.57 0.90
C LEU A 71 -13.77 -5.71 -0.10
N ILE A 72 -13.10 -6.34 -1.07
CA ILE A 72 -12.41 -5.62 -2.15
C ILE A 72 -13.42 -4.86 -3.00
N ALA A 73 -14.52 -5.49 -3.39
CA ALA A 73 -15.59 -4.85 -4.16
C ALA A 73 -16.19 -3.65 -3.43
N ASN A 74 -16.48 -3.78 -2.13
CA ASN A 74 -16.98 -2.67 -1.31
C ASN A 74 -15.99 -1.50 -1.26
N THR A 75 -14.71 -1.77 -1.00
CA THR A 75 -13.67 -0.74 -0.95
C THR A 75 -13.52 -0.06 -2.33
N ALA A 76 -13.48 -0.85 -3.40
CA ALA A 76 -13.40 -0.37 -4.77
C ALA A 76 -14.60 0.51 -5.17
N GLY A 77 -15.82 0.08 -4.78
CA GLY A 77 -17.03 0.85 -5.01
C GLY A 77 -17.04 2.18 -4.26
N ARG A 78 -16.55 2.19 -3.01
CA ARG A 78 -16.40 3.41 -2.20
C ARG A 78 -15.42 4.41 -2.80
N MET A 79 -14.36 3.94 -3.42
CA MET A 79 -13.40 4.80 -4.11
C MET A 79 -14.02 5.54 -5.31
N VAL A 80 -15.11 5.04 -5.89
CA VAL A 80 -15.79 5.66 -7.05
C VAL A 80 -17.02 6.47 -6.66
N TYR A 81 -17.84 5.94 -5.75
CA TYR A 81 -19.13 6.52 -5.38
C TYR A 81 -19.51 6.30 -3.90
N ASP A 82 -18.50 6.37 -3.02
CA ASP A 82 -18.65 6.32 -1.57
C ASP A 82 -19.49 5.13 -1.09
N THR A 83 -20.15 5.24 0.06
CA THR A 83 -20.86 4.15 0.74
C THR A 83 -21.89 3.48 -0.16
N ARG A 84 -22.61 4.27 -0.98
CA ARG A 84 -23.60 3.76 -1.93
C ARG A 84 -22.94 2.93 -3.04
N GLY A 85 -21.84 3.42 -3.60
CA GLY A 85 -21.02 2.67 -4.55
C GLY A 85 -20.50 1.36 -3.96
N GLY A 86 -20.11 1.37 -2.69
CA GLY A 86 -19.66 0.17 -1.97
C GLY A 86 -20.73 -0.92 -1.89
N VAL A 87 -21.95 -0.57 -1.45
CA VAL A 87 -23.05 -1.54 -1.35
C VAL A 87 -23.43 -2.13 -2.71
N VAL A 88 -23.57 -1.27 -3.73
CA VAL A 88 -23.91 -1.71 -5.09
C VAL A 88 -22.83 -2.62 -5.66
N ALA A 89 -21.56 -2.26 -5.47
CA ALA A 89 -20.42 -3.06 -5.87
C ALA A 89 -20.43 -4.45 -5.25
N THR A 90 -20.65 -4.54 -3.93
CA THR A 90 -20.70 -5.81 -3.20
C THR A 90 -21.77 -6.75 -3.75
N VAL A 91 -23.01 -6.25 -3.92
CA VAL A 91 -24.11 -7.07 -4.45
C VAL A 91 -23.82 -7.51 -5.89
N ALA A 92 -23.29 -6.62 -6.72
CA ALA A 92 -22.99 -6.96 -8.10
C ALA A 92 -21.85 -7.99 -8.22
N THR A 93 -20.82 -7.89 -7.39
CA THR A 93 -19.73 -8.90 -7.32
C THR A 93 -20.23 -10.27 -6.86
N MET A 94 -21.29 -10.34 -6.06
CA MET A 94 -21.93 -11.62 -5.72
C MET A 94 -22.43 -12.34 -6.99
N GLY A 95 -22.94 -11.60 -7.97
CA GLY A 95 -23.29 -12.14 -9.28
C GLY A 95 -22.08 -12.71 -10.03
N THR A 96 -20.93 -12.03 -9.98
CA THR A 96 -19.68 -12.52 -10.58
C THR A 96 -19.17 -13.80 -9.91
N ILE A 97 -19.23 -13.89 -8.58
CA ILE A 97 -18.87 -15.11 -7.82
C ILE A 97 -19.78 -16.27 -8.24
N ALA A 98 -21.09 -16.09 -8.14
CA ALA A 98 -22.07 -17.13 -8.48
C ALA A 98 -21.98 -17.56 -9.95
N GLY A 99 -21.68 -16.62 -10.87
CA GLY A 99 -21.45 -16.94 -12.27
C GLY A 99 -20.21 -17.80 -12.48
N SER A 100 -19.15 -17.55 -11.70
CA SER A 100 -17.96 -18.40 -11.69
C SER A 100 -18.27 -19.82 -11.25
N ASP A 101 -18.95 -19.95 -10.11
CA ASP A 101 -19.29 -21.24 -9.53
C ASP A 101 -20.14 -22.06 -10.50
N TYR A 102 -21.08 -21.39 -11.16
CA TYR A 102 -21.90 -22.02 -12.19
C TYR A 102 -21.07 -22.54 -13.38
N LEU A 103 -20.12 -21.73 -13.89
CA LEU A 103 -19.25 -22.14 -15.00
C LEU A 103 -18.35 -23.31 -14.61
N ILE A 104 -17.78 -23.28 -13.41
CA ILE A 104 -16.95 -24.37 -12.88
C ILE A 104 -17.77 -25.63 -12.67
N ALA A 105 -19.00 -25.52 -12.14
CA ALA A 105 -19.89 -26.66 -12.00
C ALA A 105 -20.20 -27.31 -13.36
N LEU A 106 -20.52 -26.52 -14.38
CA LEU A 106 -20.72 -27.01 -15.75
C LEU A 106 -19.47 -27.68 -16.32
N PHE A 107 -18.29 -27.11 -16.09
CA PHE A 107 -17.04 -27.72 -16.52
C PHE A 107 -16.82 -29.08 -15.84
N ASN A 108 -17.02 -29.15 -14.52
CA ASN A 108 -16.86 -30.38 -13.75
C ASN A 108 -17.84 -31.48 -14.17
N GLU A 109 -19.07 -31.12 -14.51
CA GLU A 109 -20.06 -32.04 -15.08
C GLU A 109 -19.66 -32.57 -16.47
N SER A 110 -18.90 -31.78 -17.24
CA SER A 110 -18.44 -32.17 -18.58
C SER A 110 -17.19 -33.06 -18.57
N GLN A 111 -16.52 -33.22 -17.43
CA GLN A 111 -15.29 -33.99 -17.33
C GLN A 111 -15.53 -35.50 -17.36
N PRO A 112 -14.61 -36.29 -17.96
CA PRO A 112 -14.67 -37.74 -17.91
C PRO A 112 -14.70 -38.27 -16.47
N ALA A 113 -15.43 -39.36 -16.24
CA ALA A 113 -15.51 -39.98 -14.93
C ALA A 113 -14.11 -40.42 -14.45
N GLY A 114 -13.64 -39.83 -13.34
CA GLY A 114 -12.35 -40.14 -12.72
C GLY A 114 -11.36 -38.97 -12.71
N GLU A 115 -11.64 -37.88 -13.42
CA GLU A 115 -10.84 -36.65 -13.31
C GLU A 115 -11.22 -35.85 -12.06
N ALA A 116 -10.21 -35.27 -11.40
CA ALA A 116 -10.45 -34.42 -10.23
C ALA A 116 -11.26 -33.19 -10.66
N PRO A 117 -12.32 -32.82 -9.91
CA PRO A 117 -13.08 -31.61 -10.22
C PRO A 117 -12.18 -30.39 -10.06
N LEU A 118 -12.33 -29.41 -10.94
CA LEU A 118 -11.80 -28.07 -10.71
C LEU A 118 -12.36 -27.52 -9.39
N GLY A 119 -11.47 -26.91 -8.62
CA GLY A 119 -11.83 -26.12 -7.45
C GLY A 119 -12.56 -24.84 -7.84
N GLN A 120 -12.75 -23.95 -6.86
CA GLN A 120 -13.42 -22.68 -7.09
C GLN A 120 -12.45 -21.60 -7.58
N VAL A 121 -12.90 -20.77 -8.51
CA VAL A 121 -12.16 -19.56 -8.88
C VAL A 121 -12.57 -18.40 -7.97
N HIS A 122 -11.66 -17.98 -7.11
CA HIS A 122 -11.91 -16.87 -6.19
C HIS A 122 -11.88 -15.52 -6.93
N MET A 123 -13.00 -14.80 -6.93
CA MET A 123 -13.24 -13.61 -7.76
C MET A 123 -12.56 -12.32 -7.28
N PHE A 124 -11.27 -12.36 -6.94
CA PHE A 124 -10.47 -11.18 -6.61
C PHE A 124 -10.38 -10.19 -7.78
N ILE A 125 -9.96 -10.67 -8.96
CA ILE A 125 -9.90 -9.84 -10.18
C ILE A 125 -11.33 -9.42 -10.59
N GLY A 126 -12.29 -10.33 -10.46
CA GLY A 126 -13.71 -10.04 -10.69
C GLY A 126 -14.19 -8.88 -9.82
N ALA A 127 -13.88 -8.86 -8.53
CA ALA A 127 -14.21 -7.79 -7.61
C ALA A 127 -13.54 -6.45 -7.97
N MET A 128 -12.26 -6.49 -8.36
CA MET A 128 -11.49 -5.30 -8.76
C MET A 128 -12.00 -4.66 -10.05
N ILE A 129 -12.63 -5.44 -10.94
CA ILE A 129 -13.28 -4.93 -12.16
C ILE A 129 -14.73 -4.51 -11.86
N MET A 130 -15.50 -5.40 -11.24
CA MET A 130 -16.92 -5.23 -11.01
C MET A 130 -17.22 -4.07 -10.06
N GLY A 131 -16.41 -3.92 -9.00
CA GLY A 131 -16.66 -2.93 -7.96
C GLY A 131 -16.66 -1.48 -8.49
N PRO A 132 -15.58 -1.03 -9.15
CA PRO A 132 -15.54 0.30 -9.76
C PRO A 132 -16.58 0.48 -10.87
N LEU A 133 -16.81 -0.56 -11.69
CA LEU A 133 -17.77 -0.52 -12.80
C LEU A 133 -19.21 -0.31 -12.31
N ALA A 134 -19.63 -1.10 -11.31
CA ALA A 134 -20.96 -1.00 -10.72
C ALA A 134 -21.16 0.34 -10.02
N ALA A 135 -20.18 0.78 -9.21
CA ALA A 135 -20.26 2.08 -8.54
C ALA A 135 -20.28 3.25 -9.54
N TRP A 136 -19.52 3.16 -10.63
CA TRP A 136 -19.55 4.16 -11.70
C TRP A 136 -20.91 4.19 -12.41
N GLY A 137 -21.46 3.03 -12.74
CA GLY A 137 -22.78 2.93 -13.35
C GLY A 137 -23.87 3.51 -12.44
N MET A 138 -23.81 3.24 -11.14
CA MET A 138 -24.72 3.81 -10.16
C MET A 138 -24.60 5.34 -10.09
N LYS A 139 -23.38 5.86 -10.06
CA LYS A 139 -23.11 7.30 -10.07
C LYS A 139 -23.70 7.99 -11.31
N ARG A 140 -23.63 7.34 -12.47
CA ARG A 140 -24.22 7.83 -13.72
C ARG A 140 -25.74 7.78 -13.69
N LEU A 141 -26.30 6.72 -13.14
CA LEU A 141 -27.73 6.55 -12.99
C LEU A 141 -28.33 7.64 -12.11
N ASP A 142 -27.75 7.89 -10.93
CA ASP A 142 -28.21 8.95 -10.02
C ASP A 142 -28.13 10.35 -10.63
N ALA A 143 -27.11 10.61 -11.43
CA ALA A 143 -26.96 11.89 -12.12
C ALA A 143 -28.13 12.20 -13.09
N LEU A 144 -28.90 11.21 -13.55
CA LEU A 144 -30.03 11.43 -14.46
C LEU A 144 -31.22 12.13 -13.78
N TRP A 145 -31.39 11.91 -12.48
CA TRP A 145 -32.52 12.41 -11.68
C TRP A 145 -32.13 13.25 -10.48
N ALA A 146 -30.84 13.57 -10.32
CA ALA A 146 -30.36 14.55 -9.35
C ALA A 146 -31.16 15.87 -9.45
N GLY A 147 -31.73 16.31 -8.33
CA GLY A 147 -32.55 17.52 -8.24
C GLY A 147 -33.93 17.45 -8.91
N LYS A 148 -34.33 16.29 -9.46
CA LYS A 148 -35.65 16.06 -10.07
C LYS A 148 -36.61 15.29 -9.17
N VAL A 149 -36.10 14.66 -8.11
CA VAL A 149 -36.90 13.92 -7.15
C VAL A 149 -37.54 14.90 -6.16
N LYS A 150 -38.83 14.70 -5.87
CA LYS A 150 -39.53 15.53 -4.88
C LYS A 150 -38.95 15.26 -3.48
N ALA A 151 -38.81 16.33 -2.69
CA ALA A 151 -38.41 16.24 -1.30
C ALA A 151 -39.26 15.21 -0.54
N GLY A 152 -38.60 14.34 0.25
CA GLY A 152 -39.23 13.23 0.98
C GLY A 152 -39.30 11.91 0.20
N PHE A 153 -39.19 11.92 -1.14
CA PHE A 153 -39.10 10.69 -1.95
C PHE A 153 -37.66 10.29 -2.30
N GLU A 154 -36.68 11.16 -2.05
CA GLU A 154 -35.27 10.97 -2.37
C GLU A 154 -34.73 9.64 -1.83
N MET A 155 -34.92 9.37 -0.54
CA MET A 155 -34.47 8.12 0.08
C MET A 155 -35.12 6.88 -0.55
N LEU A 156 -36.39 6.96 -0.94
CA LEU A 156 -37.09 5.85 -1.58
C LEU A 156 -36.52 5.59 -2.97
N VAL A 157 -36.40 6.63 -3.79
CA VAL A 157 -35.81 6.52 -5.13
C VAL A 157 -34.37 6.02 -5.03
N ASP A 158 -33.62 6.49 -4.04
CA ASP A 158 -32.22 6.12 -3.85
C ASP A 158 -32.05 4.65 -3.50
N MET A 159 -32.83 4.13 -2.55
CA MET A 159 -32.76 2.72 -2.14
C MET A 159 -33.28 1.79 -3.24
N PHE A 160 -34.42 2.10 -3.87
CA PHE A 160 -34.98 1.25 -4.93
C PHE A 160 -34.13 1.26 -6.20
N SER A 161 -33.63 2.41 -6.64
CA SER A 161 -32.75 2.49 -7.81
C SER A 161 -31.44 1.74 -7.57
N ALA A 162 -30.85 1.88 -6.37
CA ALA A 162 -29.64 1.13 -6.01
C ALA A 162 -29.90 -0.38 -5.99
N GLY A 163 -31.03 -0.83 -5.44
CA GLY A 163 -31.40 -2.24 -5.41
C GLY A 163 -31.61 -2.83 -6.80
N ILE A 164 -32.42 -2.18 -7.65
CA ILE A 164 -32.71 -2.63 -9.03
C ILE A 164 -31.44 -2.63 -9.87
N PHE A 165 -30.63 -1.57 -9.75
CA PHE A 165 -29.38 -1.48 -10.49
C PHE A 165 -28.36 -2.53 -10.03
N SER A 166 -28.26 -2.78 -8.71
CA SER A 166 -27.39 -3.84 -8.17
C SER A 166 -27.81 -5.21 -8.69
N PHE A 167 -29.11 -5.50 -8.76
CA PHE A 167 -29.63 -6.72 -9.37
C PHE A 167 -29.22 -6.85 -10.84
N ALA A 168 -29.42 -5.80 -11.64
CA ALA A 168 -29.02 -5.80 -13.04
C ALA A 168 -27.50 -6.02 -13.21
N MET A 169 -26.70 -5.34 -12.39
CA MET A 169 -25.25 -5.49 -12.40
C MET A 169 -24.78 -6.86 -11.89
N ALA A 170 -25.52 -7.51 -10.99
CA ALA A 170 -25.25 -8.89 -10.58
C ALA A 170 -25.50 -9.87 -11.75
N VAL A 171 -26.58 -9.69 -12.52
CA VAL A 171 -26.84 -10.48 -13.73
C VAL A 171 -25.74 -10.27 -14.79
N VAL A 172 -25.29 -9.02 -14.97
CA VAL A 172 -24.12 -8.70 -15.82
C VAL A 172 -22.85 -9.38 -15.28
N GLY A 173 -22.62 -9.33 -13.97
CA GLY A 173 -21.51 -10.00 -13.31
C GLY A 173 -21.50 -11.50 -13.60
N PHE A 174 -22.68 -12.13 -13.51
CA PHE A 174 -22.88 -13.55 -13.74
C PHE A 174 -22.61 -13.97 -15.18
N TYR A 175 -23.28 -13.35 -16.17
CA TYR A 175 -23.24 -13.83 -17.56
C TYR A 175 -22.13 -13.22 -18.41
N ILE A 176 -21.60 -12.05 -18.05
CA ILE A 176 -20.63 -11.32 -18.86
C ILE A 176 -19.26 -11.34 -18.19
N LEU A 177 -19.18 -10.89 -16.93
CA LEU A 177 -17.88 -10.72 -16.30
C LEU A 177 -17.27 -12.05 -15.85
N ALA A 178 -18.06 -12.96 -15.28
CA ALA A 178 -17.53 -14.23 -14.78
C ALA A 178 -16.83 -15.07 -15.85
N PRO A 179 -17.38 -15.27 -17.08
CA PRO A 179 -16.66 -15.97 -18.16
C PRO A 179 -15.33 -15.31 -18.52
N ILE A 180 -15.31 -13.98 -18.61
CA ILE A 180 -14.11 -13.21 -18.96
C ILE A 180 -13.03 -13.42 -17.90
N VAL A 181 -13.38 -13.33 -16.62
CA VAL A 181 -12.42 -13.48 -15.53
C VAL A 181 -11.91 -14.91 -15.42
N ASN A 182 -12.77 -15.92 -15.58
CA ASN A 182 -12.34 -17.33 -15.62
C ASN A 182 -11.34 -17.58 -16.75
N TRP A 183 -11.61 -17.05 -17.95
CA TRP A 183 -10.68 -17.15 -19.08
C TRP A 183 -9.34 -16.47 -18.79
N ILE A 184 -9.35 -15.28 -18.18
CA ILE A 184 -8.11 -14.59 -17.78
C ILE A 184 -7.32 -15.46 -16.78
N MET A 185 -7.98 -16.04 -15.79
CA MET A 185 -7.33 -16.87 -14.77
C MET A 185 -6.74 -18.15 -15.37
N ASP A 186 -7.43 -18.78 -16.31
CA ASP A 186 -6.93 -19.96 -17.04
C ASP A 186 -5.66 -19.65 -17.85
N VAL A 187 -5.67 -18.55 -18.61
CA VAL A 187 -4.50 -18.09 -19.39
C VAL A 187 -3.31 -17.79 -18.47
N ILE A 188 -3.56 -17.10 -17.36
CA ILE A 188 -2.50 -16.76 -16.40
C ILE A 188 -1.98 -18.01 -15.69
N GLY A 189 -2.86 -18.91 -15.25
CA GLY A 189 -2.50 -20.17 -14.61
C GLY A 189 -1.62 -21.02 -15.53
N THR A 190 -1.98 -21.12 -16.81
CA THR A 190 -1.17 -21.81 -17.83
C THR A 190 0.21 -21.17 -18.00
N ALA A 191 0.29 -19.83 -18.04
CA ALA A 191 1.55 -19.12 -18.19
C ALA A 191 2.48 -19.30 -16.98
N VAL A 192 1.93 -19.23 -15.76
CA VAL A 192 2.68 -19.48 -14.51
C VAL A 192 3.15 -20.93 -14.45
N GLY A 193 2.26 -21.89 -14.74
CA GLY A 193 2.61 -23.31 -14.80
C GLY A 193 3.75 -23.58 -15.79
N TRP A 194 3.73 -22.95 -16.96
CA TRP A 194 4.82 -23.04 -17.93
C TRP A 194 6.15 -22.50 -17.39
N LEU A 195 6.14 -21.35 -16.70
CA LEU A 195 7.35 -20.76 -16.09
C LEU A 195 7.94 -21.67 -14.99
N VAL A 196 7.08 -22.34 -14.22
CA VAL A 196 7.49 -23.27 -13.17
C VAL A 196 8.11 -24.52 -13.80
N ILE A 197 7.41 -25.17 -14.75
CA ILE A 197 7.87 -26.42 -15.38
C ILE A 197 9.18 -26.22 -16.15
N THR A 198 9.36 -25.07 -16.79
CA THR A 198 10.58 -24.75 -17.56
C THR A 198 11.73 -24.24 -16.68
N GLY A 199 11.51 -24.04 -15.38
CA GLY A 199 12.50 -23.44 -14.47
C GLY A 199 12.82 -21.98 -14.78
N LEU A 200 11.97 -21.30 -15.56
CA LEU A 200 12.17 -19.91 -16.00
C LEU A 200 11.56 -18.89 -15.03
N LEU A 201 10.89 -19.32 -13.97
CA LEU A 201 10.34 -18.45 -12.94
C LEU A 201 11.34 -17.40 -12.42
N PRO A 202 12.64 -17.68 -12.22
CA PRO A 202 13.62 -16.67 -11.84
C PRO A 202 13.69 -15.48 -12.80
N LEU A 203 13.46 -15.68 -14.11
CA LEU A 203 13.52 -14.60 -15.11
C LEU A 203 12.43 -13.55 -14.91
N THR A 204 11.38 -13.83 -14.15
CA THR A 204 10.36 -12.83 -13.79
C THR A 204 10.98 -11.62 -13.08
N SER A 205 12.11 -11.78 -12.37
CA SER A 205 12.84 -10.69 -11.73
C SER A 205 13.36 -9.63 -12.71
N ILE A 206 13.55 -9.95 -14.00
CA ILE A 206 13.93 -8.98 -15.03
C ILE A 206 12.84 -7.92 -15.21
N LEU A 207 11.58 -8.28 -15.01
CA LEU A 207 10.44 -7.36 -15.08
C LEU A 207 10.12 -6.77 -13.71
N ILE A 208 10.09 -7.62 -12.67
CA ILE A 208 9.64 -7.23 -11.33
C ILE A 208 10.61 -6.24 -10.68
N GLU A 209 11.92 -6.48 -10.72
CA GLU A 209 12.89 -5.63 -10.01
C GLU A 209 12.94 -4.18 -10.55
N PRO A 210 13.00 -3.93 -11.87
CA PRO A 210 12.87 -2.58 -12.40
C PRO A 210 11.51 -1.96 -12.10
N ALA A 211 10.42 -2.73 -12.26
CA ALA A 211 9.08 -2.24 -11.97
C ALA A 211 8.97 -1.76 -10.51
N LYS A 212 9.58 -2.47 -9.56
CA LYS A 212 9.66 -2.06 -8.16
C LYS A 212 10.33 -0.70 -8.00
N VAL A 213 11.55 -0.55 -8.50
CA VAL A 213 12.33 0.70 -8.41
C VAL A 213 11.59 1.89 -9.06
N PHE A 214 10.78 1.63 -10.09
CA PHE A 214 9.97 2.63 -10.77
C PHE A 214 8.56 2.82 -10.19
N PHE A 215 8.26 2.26 -9.01
CA PHE A 215 6.98 2.37 -8.30
C PHE A 215 5.77 1.75 -9.00
N LEU A 216 6.03 0.73 -9.81
CA LEU A 216 5.00 -0.09 -10.47
C LEU A 216 4.69 -1.38 -9.69
N ASN A 217 5.33 -1.59 -8.54
CA ASN A 217 5.16 -2.75 -7.67
C ASN A 217 3.70 -2.92 -7.22
N ASN A 218 3.04 -1.81 -6.90
CA ASN A 218 1.63 -1.77 -6.53
C ASN A 218 0.70 -2.43 -7.55
N ALA A 219 0.94 -2.18 -8.84
CA ALA A 219 0.14 -2.77 -9.91
C ALA A 219 0.44 -4.28 -10.08
N ILE A 220 1.69 -4.68 -9.93
CA ILE A 220 2.12 -6.07 -10.08
C ILE A 220 1.65 -6.90 -8.88
N ASN A 221 1.93 -6.44 -7.65
CA ASN A 221 1.61 -7.15 -6.43
C ASN A 221 0.09 -7.30 -6.26
N HIS A 222 -0.61 -6.17 -6.20
CA HIS A 222 -2.02 -6.18 -5.87
C HIS A 222 -2.89 -6.50 -7.09
N GLY A 223 -2.45 -6.15 -8.30
CA GLY A 223 -3.20 -6.47 -9.52
C GLY A 223 -3.07 -7.92 -9.98
N VAL A 224 -1.93 -8.57 -9.70
CA VAL A 224 -1.61 -9.88 -10.30
C VAL A 224 -1.14 -10.89 -9.25
N LEU A 225 -0.02 -10.63 -8.56
CA LEU A 225 0.64 -11.66 -7.73
C LEU A 225 -0.18 -12.06 -6.49
N THR A 226 -0.83 -11.10 -5.82
CA THR A 226 -1.61 -11.36 -4.60
C THR A 226 -2.84 -12.21 -4.91
N PRO A 227 -3.73 -11.86 -5.87
CA PRO A 227 -4.85 -12.72 -6.26
C PRO A 227 -4.43 -14.14 -6.64
N LEU A 228 -3.36 -14.27 -7.45
CA LEU A 228 -2.87 -15.57 -7.90
C LEU A 228 -2.28 -16.40 -6.77
N GLY A 229 -1.43 -15.78 -5.94
CA GLY A 229 -0.82 -16.47 -4.81
C GLY A 229 -1.85 -16.89 -3.76
N VAL A 230 -2.92 -16.12 -3.58
CA VAL A 230 -4.03 -16.48 -2.70
C VAL A 230 -4.81 -17.68 -3.24
N ALA A 231 -5.05 -17.72 -4.56
CA ALA A 231 -5.68 -18.88 -5.19
C ALA A 231 -4.78 -20.14 -5.09
N GLU A 232 -3.49 -20.02 -5.40
CA GLU A 232 -2.54 -21.13 -5.30
C GLU A 232 -2.40 -21.64 -3.85
N ALA A 233 -2.22 -20.74 -2.88
CA ALA A 233 -2.06 -21.11 -1.47
C ALA A 233 -3.33 -21.74 -0.87
N ALA A 234 -4.51 -21.53 -1.47
CA ALA A 234 -5.74 -22.21 -1.05
C ALA A 234 -5.72 -23.71 -1.40
N GLU A 235 -5.05 -24.08 -2.48
CA GLU A 235 -4.96 -25.47 -2.94
C GLU A 235 -3.73 -26.19 -2.37
N THR A 236 -2.59 -25.51 -2.33
CA THR A 236 -1.29 -26.10 -1.95
C THR A 236 -0.81 -25.71 -0.55
N GLY A 237 -1.57 -24.84 0.14
CA GLY A 237 -1.21 -24.31 1.46
C GLY A 237 -0.14 -23.21 1.44
N LYS A 238 0.53 -22.96 0.31
CA LYS A 238 1.60 -21.95 0.17
C LYS A 238 1.74 -21.48 -1.28
N SER A 239 2.26 -20.27 -1.49
CA SER A 239 2.59 -19.77 -2.82
C SER A 239 3.94 -19.09 -2.84
N ILE A 240 4.75 -19.43 -3.85
CA ILE A 240 6.00 -18.74 -4.17
C ILE A 240 5.74 -17.32 -4.68
N LEU A 241 4.58 -17.05 -5.28
CA LEU A 241 4.23 -15.76 -5.89
C LEU A 241 4.24 -14.61 -4.88
N PHE A 242 3.96 -14.90 -3.60
CA PHE A 242 4.07 -13.90 -2.54
C PHE A 242 5.52 -13.46 -2.27
N LEU A 243 6.52 -14.29 -2.58
CA LEU A 243 7.94 -13.98 -2.36
C LEU A 243 8.58 -13.19 -3.51
N LEU A 244 7.99 -13.23 -4.71
CA LEU A 244 8.52 -12.57 -5.91
C LEU A 244 8.72 -11.06 -5.70
N GLU A 245 7.84 -10.42 -4.93
CA GLU A 245 8.01 -9.02 -4.51
C GLU A 245 8.44 -8.88 -3.04
N ALA A 246 7.95 -9.75 -2.14
CA ALA A 246 8.13 -9.52 -0.70
C ALA A 246 9.56 -9.74 -0.22
N ASN A 247 10.37 -10.54 -0.94
CA ASN A 247 11.73 -10.90 -0.54
C ASN A 247 12.57 -9.63 -0.25
N PRO A 248 13.03 -9.44 1.00
CA PRO A 248 13.81 -8.26 1.39
C PRO A 248 15.28 -8.31 0.97
N GLY A 249 15.77 -9.47 0.52
CA GLY A 249 17.17 -9.72 0.23
C GLY A 249 17.77 -8.76 -0.79
N PRO A 250 17.18 -8.53 -1.98
CA PRO A 250 17.73 -7.62 -2.97
C PRO A 250 17.93 -6.20 -2.44
N GLY A 251 16.91 -5.62 -1.78
CA GLY A 251 17.02 -4.30 -1.16
C GLY A 251 18.09 -4.22 -0.08
N LEU A 252 18.15 -5.25 0.78
CA LEU A 252 19.15 -5.32 1.86
C LEU A 252 20.56 -5.36 1.27
N GLY A 253 20.78 -6.16 0.22
CA GLY A 253 22.08 -6.26 -0.44
C GLY A 253 22.56 -4.93 -1.02
N VAL A 254 21.67 -4.13 -1.62
CA VAL A 254 22.00 -2.76 -2.10
C VAL A 254 22.43 -1.88 -0.93
N LEU A 255 21.66 -1.86 0.15
CA LEU A 255 21.93 -1.01 1.31
C LEU A 255 23.22 -1.41 2.04
N LEU A 256 23.51 -2.71 2.14
CA LEU A 256 24.80 -3.20 2.63
C LEU A 256 25.95 -2.77 1.69
N ALA A 257 25.75 -2.80 0.37
CA ALA A 257 26.77 -2.35 -0.58
C ALA A 257 27.11 -0.87 -0.36
N PHE A 258 26.11 -0.01 -0.16
CA PHE A 258 26.31 1.40 0.15
C PHE A 258 26.92 1.63 1.54
N THR A 259 26.57 0.82 2.54
CA THR A 259 27.14 0.89 3.89
C THR A 259 28.67 0.73 3.85
N PHE A 260 29.15 -0.28 3.11
CA PHE A 260 30.59 -0.59 3.06
C PHE A 260 31.35 0.16 1.98
N PHE A 261 30.75 0.36 0.80
CA PHE A 261 31.45 0.88 -0.40
C PHE A 261 30.85 2.17 -0.98
N GLY A 262 29.75 2.67 -0.42
CA GLY A 262 29.18 3.95 -0.79
C GLY A 262 30.09 5.13 -0.45
N THR A 263 29.67 6.33 -0.84
CA THR A 263 30.37 7.57 -0.52
C THR A 263 29.38 8.66 -0.08
N GLY A 264 29.87 9.64 0.69
CA GLY A 264 29.07 10.77 1.14
C GLY A 264 27.82 10.36 1.94
N MET A 265 26.73 11.11 1.75
CA MET A 265 25.46 10.91 2.44
C MET A 265 24.88 9.51 2.25
N ALA A 266 24.96 8.96 1.04
CA ALA A 266 24.45 7.61 0.76
C ALA A 266 25.15 6.52 1.57
N ARG A 267 26.42 6.70 1.97
CA ARG A 267 27.07 5.78 2.88
C ARG A 267 26.58 5.94 4.32
N ALA A 268 26.39 7.19 4.76
CA ALA A 268 25.98 7.51 6.12
C ALA A 268 24.53 7.06 6.41
N SER A 269 23.62 7.21 5.45
CA SER A 269 22.20 6.88 5.61
C SER A 269 21.87 5.40 5.38
N ALA A 270 22.71 4.65 4.66
CA ALA A 270 22.42 3.27 4.27
C ALA A 270 22.22 2.27 5.42
N PRO A 271 23.00 2.30 6.54
CA PRO A 271 22.79 1.38 7.65
C PRO A 271 21.41 1.55 8.31
N GLY A 272 20.99 2.81 8.55
CA GLY A 272 19.67 3.11 9.09
C GLY A 272 18.56 2.68 8.13
N ALA A 273 18.74 2.96 6.84
CA ALA A 273 17.81 2.51 5.80
C ALA A 273 17.69 0.98 5.75
N ALA A 274 18.79 0.24 5.96
CA ALA A 274 18.79 -1.23 5.96
C ALA A 274 17.92 -1.79 7.09
N ILE A 275 18.01 -1.22 8.28
CA ILE A 275 17.20 -1.63 9.44
C ILE A 275 15.71 -1.34 9.17
N ILE A 276 15.41 -0.12 8.71
CA ILE A 276 14.04 0.31 8.43
C ILE A 276 13.41 -0.52 7.31
N GLN A 277 14.16 -0.84 6.26
CA GLN A 277 13.72 -1.73 5.20
C GLN A 277 13.47 -3.12 5.77
N PHE A 278 14.53 -3.78 6.26
CA PHE A 278 14.57 -5.20 6.53
C PHE A 278 13.66 -5.63 7.67
N PHE A 279 13.53 -4.83 8.72
CA PHE A 279 12.62 -5.12 9.83
C PHE A 279 11.31 -4.37 9.69
N GLY A 280 11.37 -3.08 9.36
CA GLY A 280 10.21 -2.20 9.30
C GLY A 280 9.31 -2.38 8.09
N GLY A 281 9.78 -3.05 7.02
CA GLY A 281 8.97 -3.32 5.83
C GLY A 281 8.73 -2.10 4.94
N ILE A 282 9.55 -1.05 5.09
CA ILE A 282 9.48 0.10 4.17
C ILE A 282 10.30 -0.25 2.94
N HIS A 283 9.69 -1.03 2.04
CA HIS A 283 10.35 -1.61 0.87
C HIS A 283 10.95 -0.55 -0.05
N GLU A 284 10.38 0.64 -0.13
CA GLU A 284 10.79 1.66 -1.10
C GLU A 284 11.99 2.50 -0.65
N ILE A 285 12.48 2.30 0.57
CA ILE A 285 13.59 3.09 1.14
C ILE A 285 14.93 2.86 0.41
N TYR A 286 15.09 1.72 -0.27
CA TYR A 286 16.30 1.44 -1.06
C TYR A 286 16.22 1.94 -2.50
N PHE A 287 15.04 2.31 -3.01
CA PHE A 287 14.87 2.71 -4.41
C PHE A 287 15.69 3.96 -4.79
N PRO A 288 15.80 5.02 -3.95
CA PRO A 288 16.68 6.15 -4.25
C PRO A 288 18.12 5.73 -4.52
N TYR A 289 18.64 4.75 -3.77
CA TYR A 289 20.01 4.25 -3.93
C TYR A 289 20.23 3.59 -5.30
N VAL A 290 19.21 2.87 -5.81
CA VAL A 290 19.25 2.28 -7.16
C VAL A 290 19.10 3.37 -8.23
N LEU A 291 18.25 4.37 -8.02
CA LEU A 291 18.06 5.46 -8.97
C LEU A 291 19.28 6.37 -9.10
N MET A 292 20.05 6.58 -8.03
CA MET A 292 21.35 7.26 -8.09
C MET A 292 22.33 6.58 -9.03
N LYS A 293 22.27 5.24 -9.10
CA LYS A 293 23.17 4.42 -9.90
C LYS A 293 22.38 3.32 -10.62
N PRO A 294 21.76 3.64 -11.77
CA PRO A 294 20.86 2.70 -12.46
C PRO A 294 21.49 1.35 -12.82
N LEU A 295 22.83 1.26 -12.92
CA LEU A 295 23.52 -0.02 -13.11
C LEU A 295 23.28 -1.02 -11.97
N LEU A 296 22.92 -0.54 -10.77
CA LEU A 296 22.49 -1.37 -9.64
C LEU A 296 21.18 -2.13 -9.92
N LEU A 297 20.43 -1.79 -10.97
CA LEU A 297 19.32 -2.62 -11.46
C LEU A 297 19.79 -4.04 -11.77
N LEU A 298 21.00 -4.20 -12.34
CA LEU A 298 21.55 -5.53 -12.60
C LEU A 298 21.79 -6.32 -11.31
N ALA A 299 22.19 -5.62 -10.23
CA ALA A 299 22.41 -6.25 -8.94
C ALA A 299 21.10 -6.75 -8.32
N VAL A 300 20.05 -5.92 -8.32
CA VAL A 300 18.74 -6.32 -7.77
C VAL A 300 18.05 -7.37 -8.64
N ILE A 301 18.19 -7.32 -9.98
CA ILE A 301 17.70 -8.38 -10.88
C ILE A 301 18.37 -9.71 -10.54
N ALA A 302 19.71 -9.76 -10.50
CA ALA A 302 20.43 -10.98 -10.18
C ALA A 302 20.13 -11.51 -8.77
N GLY A 303 19.99 -10.61 -7.79
CA GLY A 303 19.54 -10.95 -6.45
C GLY A 303 18.14 -11.55 -6.43
N GLY A 304 17.18 -10.89 -7.07
CA GLY A 304 15.80 -11.37 -7.20
C GLY A 304 15.74 -12.74 -7.87
N MET A 305 16.46 -12.91 -8.99
CA MET A 305 16.58 -14.19 -9.69
C MET A 305 17.11 -15.29 -8.76
N THR A 306 18.13 -14.98 -7.96
CA THR A 306 18.72 -15.93 -7.00
C THR A 306 17.70 -16.34 -5.94
N GLY A 307 16.95 -15.38 -5.41
CA GLY A 307 15.89 -15.65 -4.43
C GLY A 307 14.77 -16.52 -4.98
N VAL A 308 14.25 -16.17 -6.16
CA VAL A 308 13.20 -16.95 -6.83
C VAL A 308 13.70 -18.35 -7.17
N ALA A 309 14.92 -18.49 -7.70
CA ALA A 309 15.52 -19.79 -7.99
C ALA A 309 15.70 -20.65 -6.73
N THR A 310 16.13 -20.03 -5.63
CA THR A 310 16.27 -20.73 -4.33
C THR A 310 14.91 -21.22 -3.85
N ASN A 311 13.88 -20.36 -3.90
CA ASN A 311 12.55 -20.78 -3.45
C ASN A 311 11.95 -21.87 -4.36
N ALA A 312 12.15 -21.77 -5.67
CA ALA A 312 11.70 -22.81 -6.61
C ALA A 312 12.41 -24.14 -6.38
N LEU A 313 13.71 -24.13 -6.04
CA LEU A 313 14.48 -25.34 -5.76
C LEU A 313 14.05 -26.03 -4.46
N PHE A 314 13.70 -25.25 -3.44
CA PHE A 314 13.27 -25.75 -2.13
C PHE A 314 11.75 -25.95 -2.02
N ASP A 315 11.00 -25.68 -3.10
CA ASP A 315 9.54 -25.62 -3.10
C ASP A 315 9.00 -24.75 -1.93
N SER A 316 9.62 -23.61 -1.68
CA SER A 316 9.26 -22.78 -0.53
C SER A 316 8.32 -21.63 -0.89
N GLY A 317 7.35 -21.37 -0.01
CA GLY A 317 6.32 -20.34 -0.22
C GLY A 317 5.80 -19.73 1.07
N LEU A 318 4.94 -18.71 0.90
CA LEU A 318 4.19 -18.10 2.01
C LEU A 318 2.72 -18.53 1.95
N ARG A 319 2.06 -18.54 3.11
CA ARG A 319 0.63 -18.88 3.23
C ARG A 319 -0.30 -17.73 2.86
N ALA A 320 0.20 -16.51 2.98
CA ALA A 320 -0.53 -15.28 2.69
C ALA A 320 0.43 -14.16 2.30
N PRO A 321 -0.07 -13.06 1.72
CA PRO A 321 0.74 -11.89 1.42
C PRO A 321 1.48 -11.38 2.67
N ALA A 322 2.75 -11.03 2.48
CA ALA A 322 3.58 -10.40 3.51
C ALA A 322 3.90 -8.95 3.12
N ALA A 323 4.09 -8.09 4.12
CA ALA A 323 4.56 -6.73 3.90
C ALA A 323 5.93 -6.76 3.19
N PRO A 324 6.06 -6.20 1.98
CA PRO A 324 7.31 -6.29 1.24
C PRO A 324 8.48 -5.68 2.00
N GLY A 325 9.65 -6.31 1.92
CA GLY A 325 10.85 -5.79 2.58
C GLY A 325 10.97 -6.13 4.07
N SER A 326 9.92 -6.60 4.75
CA SER A 326 10.02 -7.01 6.16
C SER A 326 10.30 -8.50 6.29
N ILE A 327 11.46 -8.87 6.84
CA ILE A 327 11.76 -10.26 7.21
C ILE A 327 10.79 -10.79 8.26
N ILE A 328 10.30 -9.93 9.16
CA ILE A 328 9.36 -10.33 10.20
C ILE A 328 8.04 -10.75 9.56
N ALA A 329 7.52 -9.93 8.64
CA ALA A 329 6.29 -10.26 7.93
C ALA A 329 6.44 -11.51 7.05
N VAL A 330 7.59 -11.63 6.36
CA VAL A 330 7.90 -12.81 5.54
C VAL A 330 7.92 -14.07 6.40
N LEU A 331 8.70 -14.10 7.48
CA LEU A 331 8.83 -15.27 8.36
C LEU A 331 7.54 -15.62 9.10
N ALA A 332 6.71 -14.62 9.42
CA ALA A 332 5.40 -14.84 10.02
C ALA A 332 4.45 -15.58 9.07
N GLN A 333 4.54 -15.32 7.76
CA GLN A 333 3.68 -15.94 6.75
C GLN A 333 4.31 -17.16 6.08
N THR A 334 5.56 -17.50 6.40
CA THR A 334 6.23 -18.67 5.83
C THR A 334 5.50 -19.96 6.19
N ALA A 335 5.32 -20.84 5.20
CA ALA A 335 4.78 -22.17 5.45
C ALA A 335 5.71 -23.02 6.34
N SER A 336 5.16 -23.96 7.11
CA SER A 336 5.89 -24.75 8.11
C SER A 336 7.09 -25.51 7.52
N ASP A 337 6.97 -25.98 6.29
CA ASP A 337 7.99 -26.70 5.54
C ASP A 337 8.97 -25.78 4.79
N SER A 338 8.70 -24.48 4.74
CA SER A 338 9.32 -23.54 3.81
C SER A 338 10.40 -22.65 4.44
N TYR A 339 10.58 -22.70 5.77
CA TYR A 339 11.50 -21.81 6.49
C TYR A 339 12.93 -21.82 5.96
N LEU A 340 13.49 -23.01 5.72
CA LEU A 340 14.86 -23.13 5.22
C LEU A 340 15.02 -22.47 3.85
N GLY A 341 14.13 -22.78 2.90
CA GLY A 341 14.15 -22.22 1.55
C GLY A 341 13.96 -20.70 1.56
N VAL A 342 13.00 -20.19 2.35
CA VAL A 342 12.76 -18.75 2.48
C VAL A 342 13.97 -18.03 3.07
N ILE A 343 14.54 -18.52 4.17
CA ILE A 343 15.71 -17.87 4.81
C ILE A 343 16.91 -17.88 3.86
N LEU A 344 17.20 -19.01 3.21
CA LEU A 344 18.27 -19.10 2.21
C LEU A 344 18.01 -18.15 1.04
N SER A 345 16.78 -18.05 0.56
CA SER A 345 16.44 -17.14 -0.53
C SER A 345 16.77 -15.70 -0.18
N VAL A 346 16.48 -15.26 1.05
CA VAL A 346 16.77 -13.90 1.53
C VAL A 346 18.29 -13.68 1.62
N VAL A 347 19.01 -14.60 2.25
CA VAL A 347 20.46 -14.50 2.46
C VAL A 347 21.21 -14.52 1.13
N LEU A 348 20.87 -15.43 0.23
CA LEU A 348 21.52 -15.56 -1.07
C LEU A 348 21.18 -14.38 -1.98
N SER A 349 19.93 -13.90 -1.99
CA SER A 349 19.54 -12.69 -2.73
C SER A 349 20.32 -11.47 -2.25
N ALA A 350 20.43 -11.28 -0.93
CA ALA A 350 21.19 -10.19 -0.33
C ALA A 350 22.67 -10.28 -0.68
N THR A 351 23.23 -11.50 -0.61
CA THR A 351 24.65 -11.75 -0.92
C THR A 351 24.97 -11.44 -2.38
N VAL A 352 24.20 -11.96 -3.33
CA VAL A 352 24.41 -11.71 -4.76
C VAL A 352 24.27 -10.22 -5.07
N THR A 353 23.22 -9.57 -4.55
CA THR A 353 23.02 -8.14 -4.77
C THR A 353 24.14 -7.31 -4.15
N PHE A 354 24.59 -7.66 -2.95
CA PHE A 354 25.72 -7.01 -2.28
C PHE A 354 27.01 -7.14 -3.08
N LEU A 355 27.35 -8.34 -3.57
CA LEU A 355 28.58 -8.58 -4.33
C LEU A 355 28.61 -7.79 -5.64
N ILE A 356 27.54 -7.88 -6.43
CA ILE A 356 27.43 -7.14 -7.70
C ILE A 356 27.40 -5.63 -7.43
N GLY A 357 26.61 -5.19 -6.45
CA GLY A 357 26.52 -3.79 -6.05
C GLY A 357 27.88 -3.23 -5.59
N SER A 358 28.63 -4.00 -4.81
CA SER A 358 29.97 -3.62 -4.34
C SER A 358 30.96 -3.43 -5.48
N ILE A 359 30.92 -4.30 -6.51
CA ILE A 359 31.74 -4.14 -7.72
C ILE A 359 31.37 -2.85 -8.45
N ILE A 360 30.08 -2.59 -8.67
CA ILE A 360 29.58 -1.40 -9.35
C ILE A 360 29.98 -0.11 -8.59
N LEU A 361 29.81 -0.09 -7.27
CA LEU A 361 30.17 1.05 -6.43
C LEU A 361 31.69 1.29 -6.42
N ARG A 362 32.50 0.24 -6.27
CA ARG A 362 33.97 0.38 -6.29
C ARG A 362 34.48 0.86 -7.66
N ALA A 363 33.91 0.36 -8.75
CA ALA A 363 34.29 0.77 -10.10
C ALA A 363 33.97 2.25 -10.38
N SER A 364 32.90 2.78 -9.80
CA SER A 364 32.46 4.17 -10.02
C SER A 364 32.94 5.17 -8.96
N ARG A 365 33.58 4.70 -7.89
CA ARG A 365 33.97 5.49 -6.70
C ARG A 365 34.74 6.78 -7.01
N LYS A 366 35.70 6.76 -7.93
CA LYS A 366 36.50 7.95 -8.29
C LYS A 366 35.64 9.06 -8.90
N ASN A 367 34.65 8.68 -9.70
CA ASN A 367 33.72 9.62 -10.33
C ASN A 367 32.71 10.17 -9.31
N ASP A 368 32.29 9.35 -8.34
CA ASP A 368 31.32 9.77 -7.31
C ASP A 368 31.92 10.78 -6.33
N LEU A 369 33.17 10.56 -5.91
CA LEU A 369 33.90 11.51 -5.07
C LEU A 369 34.08 12.87 -5.77
N ARG A 370 34.16 12.88 -7.11
CA ARG A 370 34.28 14.10 -7.91
C ARG A 370 32.95 14.85 -8.04
N LYS A 371 31.81 14.17 -7.89
CA LYS A 371 30.44 14.74 -8.02
C LYS A 371 29.88 15.31 -6.71
N GLY A 372 30.50 15.07 -5.56
CA GLY A 372 30.21 15.80 -4.32
C GLY A 372 28.89 15.43 -3.61
N GLY A 373 28.38 14.20 -3.75
CA GLY A 373 27.31 13.67 -2.87
C GLY A 373 25.89 14.24 -3.05
N ALA A 374 25.68 15.20 -3.95
CA ALA A 374 24.37 15.80 -4.26
C ALA A 374 23.36 14.83 -4.94
N ASP A 375 23.81 13.63 -5.32
CA ASP A 375 23.01 12.67 -6.07
C ASP A 375 21.88 12.01 -5.24
N LEU A 376 22.05 11.86 -3.92
CA LEU A 376 21.03 11.20 -3.07
C LEU A 376 19.78 12.07 -2.89
N ALA A 377 19.96 13.38 -2.68
CA ALA A 377 18.85 14.32 -2.57
C ALA A 377 18.00 14.34 -3.85
N ALA A 378 18.67 14.40 -5.02
CA ALA A 378 18.02 14.36 -6.31
C ALA A 378 17.29 13.02 -6.55
N ALA A 379 17.89 11.90 -6.16
CA ALA A 379 17.26 10.59 -6.27
C ALA A 379 16.08 10.42 -5.32
N VAL A 380 16.13 10.96 -4.10
CA VAL A 380 14.98 11.02 -3.18
C VAL A 380 13.86 11.85 -3.81
N ALA A 381 14.16 13.02 -4.36
CA ALA A 381 13.16 13.84 -5.05
C ALA A 381 12.56 13.11 -6.27
N GLN A 382 13.38 12.39 -7.04
CA GLN A 382 12.89 11.57 -8.15
C GLN A 382 12.04 10.39 -7.67
N THR A 383 12.39 9.79 -6.53
CA THR A 383 11.64 8.70 -5.89
C THR A 383 10.26 9.21 -5.45
N GLU A 384 10.18 10.36 -4.80
CA GLU A 384 8.93 10.99 -4.40
C GLU A 384 8.08 11.42 -5.60
N ALA A 385 8.70 11.95 -6.66
CA ALA A 385 8.02 12.25 -7.92
C ALA A 385 7.46 10.99 -8.59
N ASN A 386 8.24 9.90 -8.59
CA ASN A 386 7.82 8.60 -9.11
C ASN A 386 6.73 7.93 -8.25
N LYS A 387 6.72 8.20 -6.93
CA LYS A 387 5.70 7.73 -5.99
C LYS A 387 4.44 8.60 -6.06
N GLY A 388 4.58 9.86 -6.48
CA GLY A 388 3.49 10.85 -6.57
C GLY A 388 3.05 11.41 -5.22
N LYS A 389 3.79 11.11 -4.14
CA LYS A 389 3.57 11.57 -2.76
C LYS A 389 4.92 11.64 -2.04
N SER A 390 5.09 12.64 -1.17
CA SER A 390 6.28 12.78 -0.32
C SER A 390 6.29 11.72 0.80
N SER A 391 7.50 11.37 1.28
CA SER A 391 7.70 10.40 2.35
C SER A 391 8.65 10.95 3.40
N ALA A 392 8.16 11.13 4.62
CA ALA A 392 8.97 11.60 5.75
C ALA A 392 10.20 10.69 6.00
N VAL A 393 10.05 9.38 5.78
CA VAL A 393 11.13 8.40 5.94
C VAL A 393 12.21 8.58 4.86
N LEU A 394 11.85 8.93 3.63
CA LEU A 394 12.80 9.21 2.56
C LEU A 394 13.49 10.57 2.77
N GLY A 395 12.75 11.58 3.24
CA GLY A 395 13.31 12.90 3.58
C GLY A 395 14.38 12.83 4.66
N GLY A 396 14.23 11.95 5.65
CA GLY A 396 15.23 11.71 6.69
C GLY A 396 16.55 11.12 6.19
N LEU A 397 16.64 10.64 4.94
CA LEU A 397 17.89 10.14 4.35
C LEU A 397 18.85 11.27 3.92
N VAL A 398 18.33 12.50 3.76
CA VAL A 398 19.07 13.63 3.19
C VAL A 398 19.58 14.60 4.27
N THR A 399 19.03 14.53 5.47
CA THR A 399 19.47 15.33 6.63
C THR A 399 20.40 14.49 7.52
N PRO A 400 21.70 14.81 7.63
CA PRO A 400 22.55 14.17 8.62
C PRO A 400 22.21 14.71 10.02
N ASP A 401 22.40 13.86 11.04
CA ASP A 401 22.45 14.24 12.45
C ASP A 401 23.27 15.53 12.63
N SER A 402 22.61 16.58 13.10
CA SER A 402 23.24 17.68 13.80
C SER A 402 22.72 17.68 15.23
N ASP A 403 23.40 16.94 16.10
CA ASP A 403 23.47 17.29 17.52
C ASP A 403 24.26 18.60 17.62
N ALA A 404 23.55 19.73 17.55
CA ALA A 404 23.99 21.01 18.06
C ALA A 404 22.76 21.83 18.44
N ARG A 405 22.57 21.97 19.76
CA ARG A 405 21.87 23.12 20.34
C ARG A 405 22.55 24.39 19.81
N SER A 406 21.80 25.25 19.11
CA SER A 406 22.02 26.69 19.19
C SER A 406 20.81 27.44 18.68
N ASP A 407 20.32 28.31 19.54
CA ASP A 407 19.46 29.45 19.27
C ASP A 407 19.77 30.12 17.92
N SER A 408 18.72 30.47 17.20
CA SER A 408 18.71 31.76 16.51
C SER A 408 17.29 32.31 16.49
N ALA A 409 17.15 33.44 17.18
CA ALA A 409 15.96 34.22 17.29
C ALA A 409 15.69 35.04 16.02
N ALA A 410 14.38 35.20 15.77
CA ALA A 410 13.67 36.41 15.33
C ALA A 410 13.86 36.98 13.91
N ALA A 411 12.77 36.91 13.13
CA ALA A 411 12.00 38.03 12.58
C ALA A 411 10.66 37.42 12.06
N GLY A 412 9.44 37.82 12.41
CA GLY A 412 8.90 39.09 12.89
C GLY A 412 7.81 39.53 11.90
N ALA A 413 6.54 39.24 12.18
CA ALA A 413 5.37 40.08 11.87
C ALA A 413 4.02 39.37 12.13
N GLU A 414 3.32 39.90 13.14
CA GLU A 414 1.88 40.25 13.15
C GLU A 414 0.84 39.13 12.92
N GLY A 415 -0.17 38.90 13.76
CA GLY A 415 -0.70 39.59 14.93
C GLY A 415 -2.15 39.10 15.07
N THR A 416 -2.61 38.82 16.30
CA THR A 416 -3.99 39.04 16.78
C THR A 416 -4.04 38.56 18.24
N THR A 417 -4.04 39.51 19.16
CA THR A 417 -4.46 39.33 20.55
C THR A 417 -5.97 39.47 20.63
N SER A 418 -6.69 38.43 21.04
CA SER A 418 -7.87 38.53 21.92
C SER A 418 -8.40 37.15 22.31
N THR A 419 -8.64 36.99 23.62
CA THR A 419 -9.34 35.89 24.33
C THR A 419 -8.79 34.47 24.11
N ASP A 420 -7.77 34.09 24.90
CA ASP A 420 -7.36 32.67 25.03
C ASP A 420 -8.47 31.88 25.73
N THR A 421 -9.40 31.33 24.94
CA THR A 421 -10.22 30.20 25.38
C THR A 421 -9.28 29.03 25.71
N ARG A 422 -9.52 28.39 26.85
CA ARG A 422 -8.78 27.20 27.28
C ARG A 422 -8.91 26.12 26.19
N ILE A 423 -7.79 25.55 25.78
CA ILE A 423 -7.75 24.52 24.73
C ILE A 423 -7.71 23.16 25.41
N ASP A 424 -8.85 22.46 25.41
CA ASP A 424 -8.97 21.12 26.00
C ASP A 424 -9.12 20.05 24.90
N ASN A 425 -9.58 20.39 23.69
CA ASN A 425 -9.79 19.46 22.58
C ASN A 425 -9.04 19.88 21.30
N VAL A 426 -7.95 19.16 21.00
CA VAL A 426 -7.11 19.35 19.81
C VAL A 426 -7.38 18.27 18.77
N VAL A 427 -7.74 18.67 17.55
CA VAL A 427 -8.07 17.75 16.45
C VAL A 427 -7.17 17.96 15.25
N PHE A 428 -6.53 16.88 14.82
CA PHE A 428 -5.86 16.80 13.53
C PHE A 428 -6.87 16.43 12.45
N ALA A 429 -7.14 17.35 11.52
CA ALA A 429 -8.10 17.15 10.46
C ALA A 429 -7.40 16.93 9.11
N CYS A 430 -7.82 15.88 8.39
CA CYS A 430 -7.46 15.67 6.99
C CYS A 430 -8.70 15.21 6.20
N ASP A 431 -8.57 15.05 4.88
CA ASP A 431 -9.72 14.74 4.03
C ASP A 431 -10.44 13.44 4.42
N ALA A 432 -9.66 12.37 4.68
CA ALA A 432 -10.19 11.05 5.04
C ALA A 432 -10.18 10.74 6.54
N GLY A 433 -9.58 11.59 7.37
CA GLY A 433 -9.41 11.36 8.81
C GLY A 433 -8.43 10.24 9.20
N MET A 434 -7.68 9.69 8.24
CA MET A 434 -6.71 8.61 8.43
C MET A 434 -5.38 8.92 7.74
N GLY A 435 -4.27 8.36 8.24
CA GLY A 435 -2.93 8.53 7.65
C GLY A 435 -2.08 9.57 8.38
N SER A 436 -1.56 10.58 7.66
CA SER A 436 -0.60 11.55 8.18
C SER A 436 -1.12 12.38 9.36
N SER A 437 -2.42 12.68 9.40
CA SER A 437 -3.07 13.36 10.54
C SER A 437 -3.10 12.52 11.81
N ALA A 438 -3.29 11.19 11.70
CA ALA A 438 -3.25 10.28 12.83
C ALA A 438 -1.84 10.17 13.43
N MET A 439 -0.81 10.22 12.56
CA MET A 439 0.57 10.26 13.01
C MET A 439 0.92 11.60 13.67
N GLY A 440 0.49 12.73 13.09
CA GLY A 440 0.66 14.06 13.71
C GLY A 440 -0.02 14.16 15.08
N ALA A 441 -1.24 13.64 15.21
CA ALA A 441 -1.93 13.53 16.50
C ALA A 441 -1.15 12.69 17.52
N SER A 442 -0.54 11.59 17.08
CA SER A 442 0.29 10.75 17.95
C SER A 442 1.57 11.46 18.40
N VAL A 443 2.22 12.22 17.51
CA VAL A 443 3.41 13.03 17.85
C VAL A 443 3.06 14.10 18.87
N LEU A 444 2.01 14.90 18.64
CA LEU A 444 1.61 15.95 19.56
C LEU A 444 1.17 15.37 20.91
N ARG A 445 0.38 14.29 20.91
CA ARG A 445 -0.05 13.59 22.13
C ARG A 445 1.15 13.15 22.98
N ASN A 446 2.20 12.61 22.34
CA ASN A 446 3.43 12.24 23.03
C ASN A 446 4.18 13.46 23.60
N LYS A 447 4.20 14.59 22.88
CA LYS A 447 4.82 15.84 23.38
C LYS A 447 4.05 16.42 24.57
N VAL A 448 2.72 16.50 24.48
CA VAL A 448 1.83 16.95 25.56
C VAL A 448 2.03 16.08 26.82
N LYS A 449 2.05 14.76 26.66
CA LYS A 449 2.32 13.83 27.77
C LYS A 449 3.71 14.00 28.39
N LYS A 450 4.75 14.18 27.56
CA LYS A 450 6.12 14.44 28.05
C LYS A 450 6.25 15.78 28.77
N ALA A 451 5.45 16.77 28.39
CA ALA A 451 5.39 18.08 29.01
C ALA A 451 4.60 18.09 30.33
N GLY A 452 3.97 16.97 30.73
CA GLY A 452 3.19 16.88 31.96
C GLY A 452 1.87 17.64 31.92
N ILE A 453 1.35 17.94 30.73
CA ILE A 453 0.06 18.63 30.57
C ILE A 453 -1.07 17.59 30.70
N GLU A 454 -1.98 17.81 31.64
CA GLU A 454 -3.17 16.98 31.85
C GLU A 454 -4.44 17.70 31.39
N GLY A 455 -5.51 16.95 31.11
CA GLY A 455 -6.80 17.51 30.69
C GLY A 455 -6.96 17.85 29.20
N VAL A 456 -5.92 17.69 28.39
CA VAL A 456 -5.97 17.95 26.93
C VAL A 456 -6.15 16.65 26.14
N THR A 457 -7.18 16.62 25.30
CA THR A 457 -7.47 15.53 24.36
C THR A 457 -6.88 15.82 22.99
N VAL A 458 -6.11 14.89 22.43
CA VAL A 458 -5.52 15.01 21.09
C VAL A 458 -5.97 13.85 20.21
N VAL A 459 -6.83 14.13 19.22
CA VAL A 459 -7.41 13.11 18.31
C VAL A 459 -7.23 13.50 16.85
N ASN A 460 -7.57 12.58 15.94
CA ASN A 460 -7.65 12.85 14.51
C ASN A 460 -9.08 12.57 14.02
N LYS A 461 -9.58 13.42 13.12
CA LYS A 461 -10.88 13.27 12.47
C LYS A 461 -10.77 13.60 10.99
N SER A 462 -11.75 13.20 10.18
CA SER A 462 -11.90 13.76 8.83
C SER A 462 -12.47 15.18 8.95
N ILE A 463 -12.18 16.05 7.98
CA ILE A 463 -12.82 17.38 7.92
C ILE A 463 -14.35 17.22 7.85
N ALA A 464 -14.84 16.16 7.20
CA ALA A 464 -16.26 15.82 7.15
C ALA A 464 -16.89 15.48 8.52
N ASN A 465 -16.08 15.15 9.52
CA ASN A 465 -16.54 14.77 10.87
C ASN A 465 -16.21 15.81 11.94
N LEU A 466 -15.70 16.98 11.58
CA LEU A 466 -15.63 18.12 12.51
C LEU A 466 -17.06 18.54 12.89
N ASP A 467 -17.31 18.71 14.18
CA ASP A 467 -18.63 18.92 14.76
C ASP A 467 -18.75 20.24 15.54
N GLY A 468 -17.68 21.03 15.61
CA GLY A 468 -17.65 22.35 16.26
C GLY A 468 -17.31 22.28 17.75
N THR A 469 -17.05 21.09 18.30
CA THR A 469 -16.57 20.91 19.68
C THR A 469 -15.05 21.01 19.81
N GLU A 470 -14.36 21.28 18.70
CA GLU A 470 -12.91 21.40 18.65
C GLU A 470 -12.44 22.80 19.04
N ASP A 471 -11.51 22.90 19.98
CA ASP A 471 -10.92 24.20 20.38
C ASP A 471 -9.76 24.58 19.46
N LEU A 472 -9.00 23.57 19.00
CA LEU A 472 -7.85 23.74 18.11
C LEU A 472 -7.86 22.69 16.99
N VAL A 473 -7.87 23.14 15.75
CA VAL A 473 -7.83 22.30 14.56
C VAL A 473 -6.49 22.48 13.82
N ILE A 474 -5.77 21.37 13.65
CA ILE A 474 -4.49 21.33 12.93
C ILE A 474 -4.69 20.64 11.58
N THR A 475 -4.36 21.33 10.49
CA THR A 475 -4.56 20.86 9.10
C THR A 475 -3.32 21.09 8.24
N HIS A 476 -3.24 20.37 7.12
CA HIS A 476 -2.31 20.76 6.06
C HIS A 476 -2.72 22.13 5.50
N GLN A 477 -1.77 22.99 5.11
CA GLN A 477 -2.05 24.33 4.58
C GLN A 477 -3.12 24.36 3.48
N ASP A 478 -3.10 23.37 2.57
CA ASP A 478 -4.08 23.24 1.47
C ASP A 478 -5.52 22.95 1.94
N LEU A 479 -5.67 22.49 3.19
CA LEU A 479 -6.94 22.08 3.77
C LEU A 479 -7.47 23.05 4.84
N THR A 480 -6.66 24.04 5.24
CA THR A 480 -7.03 24.94 6.34
C THR A 480 -8.28 25.74 6.02
N ALA A 481 -8.38 26.35 4.83
CA ALA A 481 -9.55 27.13 4.44
C ALA A 481 -10.86 26.34 4.60
N ARG A 482 -10.86 25.08 4.12
CA ARG A 482 -12.04 24.20 4.20
C ARG A 482 -12.38 23.77 5.62
N ALA A 483 -11.39 23.62 6.50
CA ALA A 483 -11.63 23.34 7.91
C ALA A 483 -12.16 24.59 8.64
N THR A 484 -11.64 25.78 8.32
CA THR A 484 -12.11 27.06 8.87
C THR A 484 -13.56 27.34 8.52
N ASP A 485 -13.98 27.05 7.27
CA ASP A 485 -15.39 27.19 6.86
C ASP A 485 -16.34 26.35 7.71
N LYS A 486 -15.87 25.21 8.24
CA LYS A 486 -16.69 24.26 8.98
C LYS A 486 -16.66 24.48 10.49
N THR A 487 -15.53 24.86 11.05
CA THR A 487 -15.36 25.18 12.47
C THR A 487 -14.79 26.59 12.65
N PRO A 488 -15.58 27.64 12.36
CA PRO A 488 -15.09 29.02 12.37
C PRO A 488 -14.70 29.52 13.77
N ASN A 489 -15.25 28.89 14.81
CA ASN A 489 -14.99 29.24 16.21
C ASN A 489 -13.75 28.53 16.79
N ALA A 490 -13.22 27.52 16.10
CA ALA A 490 -12.02 26.81 16.53
C ALA A 490 -10.77 27.62 16.13
N ARG A 491 -9.69 27.53 16.90
CA ARG A 491 -8.39 28.06 16.47
C ARG A 491 -7.83 27.14 15.37
N HIS A 492 -7.30 27.69 14.30
CA HIS A 492 -6.74 26.91 13.19
C HIS A 492 -5.23 27.09 13.09
N ILE A 493 -4.51 25.97 12.94
CA ILE A 493 -3.07 25.97 12.68
C ILE A 493 -2.80 25.16 11.40
N SER A 494 -2.24 25.84 10.42
CA SER A 494 -1.73 25.21 9.19
C SER A 494 -0.32 24.68 9.38
N VAL A 495 -0.08 23.46 8.92
CA VAL A 495 1.25 22.86 8.82
C VAL A 495 1.53 22.40 7.40
N ASP A 496 2.80 22.41 7.01
CA ASP A 496 3.22 21.91 5.69
C ASP A 496 3.42 20.39 5.71
N ASN A 497 3.63 19.82 6.90
CA ASN A 497 3.79 18.39 7.12
C ASN A 497 3.31 18.00 8.51
N PHE A 498 2.48 16.95 8.60
CA PHE A 498 1.98 16.46 9.88
C PHE A 498 3.03 15.74 10.74
N MET A 499 4.13 15.28 10.16
CA MET A 499 5.12 14.47 10.89
C MET A 499 6.14 15.31 11.64
N ASN A 500 6.53 16.45 11.08
CA ASN A 500 7.58 17.29 11.65
C ASN A 500 7.26 18.75 11.35
N SER A 501 6.58 19.39 12.31
CA SER A 501 6.26 20.81 12.25
C SER A 501 6.77 21.49 13.51
N PRO A 502 7.58 22.57 13.40
CA PRO A 502 8.01 23.34 14.57
C PRO A 502 6.82 23.93 15.32
N LYS A 503 5.68 24.12 14.65
CA LYS A 503 4.43 24.59 15.27
C LYS A 503 3.90 23.69 16.38
N TYR A 504 4.34 22.43 16.46
CA TYR A 504 3.92 21.57 17.57
C TYR A 504 4.55 21.96 18.89
N ASP A 505 5.78 22.46 18.86
CA ASP A 505 6.43 22.98 20.07
C ASP A 505 5.76 24.29 20.51
N GLU A 506 5.33 25.13 19.57
CA GLU A 506 4.51 26.31 19.85
C GLU A 506 3.16 25.95 20.49
N VAL A 507 2.48 24.91 19.97
CA VAL A 507 1.22 24.42 20.55
C VAL A 507 1.45 23.87 21.96
N VAL A 508 2.53 23.14 22.19
CA VAL A 508 2.84 22.61 23.53
C VAL A 508 3.15 23.73 24.52
N GLU A 509 3.92 24.75 24.13
CA GLU A 509 4.18 25.93 24.97
C GLU A 509 2.90 26.72 25.25
N LEU A 510 2.02 26.87 24.25
CA LEU A 510 0.70 27.47 24.44
C LEU A 510 -0.11 26.69 25.47
N LEU A 511 -0.21 25.36 25.33
CA LEU A 511 -0.94 24.50 26.27
C LEU A 511 -0.33 24.53 27.68
N LYS A 512 1.00 24.55 27.82
CA LYS A 512 1.67 24.70 29.13
C LYS A 512 1.30 26.03 29.78
N SER A 513 1.36 27.13 29.03
CA SER A 513 1.04 28.46 29.56
C SER A 513 -0.41 28.59 30.04
N GLN A 514 -1.32 27.77 29.52
CA GLN A 514 -2.71 27.67 29.97
C GLN A 514 -2.90 26.70 31.14
N ASN A 515 -2.00 25.74 31.34
CA ASN A 515 -2.03 24.78 32.45
C ASN A 515 -1.35 25.31 33.72
N ASP A 516 -0.40 26.24 33.58
CA ASP A 516 0.29 26.91 34.69
C ASP A 516 -0.49 28.13 35.26
N ARG A 517 -1.67 28.43 34.69
CA ARG A 517 -2.65 29.41 35.19
C ARG A 517 -3.78 28.69 35.90
#